data_AF-A0A1Q1AG61-F1
#
_entry.id   AF-A0A1Q1AG61-F1
#
_cell.length_a   1.000
_cell.length_b   1.000
_cell.length_c   1.000
_cell.angle_alpha   90.00
_cell.angle_beta   90.00
_cell.angle_gamma   90.00
#
_symmetry.space_group_name_H-M   'P 1'
#
loop_
_entity.id
_entity.type
_entity.pdbx_description
1 polymer ?
#
loop_
_entity_poly.entity_id
_entity_poly.type
_entity_poly.pdbx_seq_one_letter_code
_entity_poly.pdbx_strand_id
1 'polypeptide(L)' 'MTIKNTLKDPHGVLKNWDQDSVDPCSWTIVSCSLENFVTGLEVPGQNLSGLLSPSIGNLTNLETILLQNNNITGLIPAEI' A
#
# COMPACT_ATOMS: atom_id res chain seq x y z
N MET A 1 -0.65 -9.18 -4.14
CA MET A 1 0.41 -8.63 -3.29
C MET A 1 -0.03 -8.77 -1.84
N THR A 2 0.82 -9.32 -0.97
CA THR A 2 0.45 -9.67 0.42
C THR A 2 -0.01 -8.47 1.26
N ILE A 3 0.42 -7.25 0.91
CA ILE A 3 0.04 -5.99 1.59
C ILE A 3 -1.47 -5.76 1.55
N LYS A 4 -2.14 -6.02 0.42
CA LYS A 4 -3.58 -5.83 0.25
C LYS A 4 -4.41 -6.85 1.03
N ASN A 5 -3.89 -8.05 1.27
CA ASN A 5 -4.68 -9.16 1.85
C ASN A 5 -5.11 -8.92 3.30
N THR A 6 -4.39 -8.08 4.03
CA THR A 6 -4.71 -7.73 5.43
C THR A 6 -5.55 -6.46 5.54
N LEU A 7 -5.84 -5.81 4.41
CA LEU A 7 -6.66 -4.60 4.32
C LEU A 7 -8.07 -4.95 3.82
N LYS A 8 -9.06 -4.31 4.43
CA LYS A 8 -10.45 -4.28 3.97
C LYS A 8 -10.66 -2.98 3.23
N ASP A 9 -11.04 -3.10 1.96
CA ASP A 9 -11.21 -2.00 1.02
C ASP A 9 -12.68 -1.95 0.54
N PRO A 10 -13.55 -1.22 1.27
CA PRO A 10 -14.98 -1.18 0.94
C PRO A 10 -15.29 -0.43 -0.36
N HIS A 11 -14.39 0.45 -0.80
CA HIS A 11 -14.57 1.27 -2.01
C HIS A 11 -13.89 0.67 -3.25
N GLY A 12 -13.12 -0.41 -3.10
CA GLY A 12 -12.41 -1.06 -4.20
C GLY A 12 -11.28 -0.21 -4.77
N VAL A 13 -10.69 0.67 -3.96
CA VAL A 13 -9.62 1.59 -4.37
C VAL A 13 -8.33 0.83 -4.66
N LEU A 14 -8.07 -0.25 -3.93
CA LEU A 14 -6.92 -1.14 -4.11
C LEU A 14 -7.21 -2.23 -5.17
N LYS A 15 -8.30 -2.13 -5.93
CA LYS A 15 -8.74 -3.20 -6.84
C LYS A 15 -7.67 -3.58 -7.87
N ASN A 16 -6.94 -2.60 -8.41
CA ASN A 16 -5.88 -2.82 -9.40
C ASN A 16 -4.50 -3.15 -8.80
N TRP A 17 -4.39 -3.26 -7.47
CA TRP A 17 -3.20 -3.83 -6.84
C TRP A 17 -3.22 -5.34 -7.09
N ASP A 18 -2.63 -5.71 -8.21
CA ASP A 18 -2.61 -7.06 -8.73
C ASP A 18 -1.22 -7.68 -8.48
N GLN A 19 -1.19 -8.84 -7.85
CA GLN A 19 0.07 -9.55 -7.61
C GLN A 19 0.77 -9.95 -8.91
N ASP A 20 -0.03 -10.16 -9.95
CA ASP A 20 0.42 -10.71 -11.22
C ASP A 20 0.72 -9.59 -12.24
N SER A 21 0.45 -8.32 -11.88
CA SER A 21 0.85 -7.18 -12.69
C SER A 21 2.36 -6.99 -12.62
N VAL A 22 2.96 -6.82 -13.80
CA VAL A 22 4.40 -6.61 -13.97
C VAL A 22 4.84 -5.25 -13.44
N ASP A 23 3.92 -4.28 -13.35
CA ASP A 23 4.24 -2.90 -13.01
C ASP A 23 3.39 -2.36 -11.86
N PRO A 24 3.91 -2.36 -10.62
CA PRO A 24 3.30 -1.73 -9.46
C PRO A 24 3.08 -0.22 -9.60
N CYS A 25 3.83 0.46 -10.47
CA CYS A 25 3.71 1.89 -10.69
C CYS A 25 2.45 2.27 -11.47
N SER A 26 1.80 1.29 -12.11
CA SER A 26 0.48 1.45 -12.73
C SER A 26 -0.67 1.36 -11.73
N TRP A 27 -0.40 0.98 -10.47
CA TRP A 27 -1.43 0.79 -9.48
C TRP A 27 -1.97 2.11 -8.97
N THR A 28 -3.24 2.08 -8.57
CA THR A 28 -3.91 3.26 -8.06
C THR A 28 -3.22 3.65 -6.78
N ILE A 29 -2.81 4.93 -6.72
CA ILE A 29 -2.29 5.55 -5.51
C ILE A 29 -0.90 5.04 -5.09
N VAL A 30 -0.16 4.46 -6.04
CA VAL A 30 1.26 4.16 -5.89
C VAL A 30 2.08 5.26 -6.56
N SER A 31 3.04 5.80 -5.83
CA SER A 31 4.05 6.73 -6.34
C SER A 31 5.34 5.95 -6.63
N CYS A 32 5.99 6.25 -7.76
CA CYS A 32 7.22 5.61 -8.16
C CYS A 32 8.32 6.60 -8.54
N SER A 33 9.57 6.15 -8.41
CA SER A 33 10.74 6.86 -8.92
C SER A 33 10.87 6.76 -10.44
N LEU A 34 11.79 7.53 -11.02
CA LEU A 34 12.16 7.45 -12.44
C LEU A 34 12.72 6.07 -12.84
N GLU A 35 13.18 5.28 -11.88
CA GLU A 35 13.73 3.93 -12.06
C GLU A 35 12.67 2.83 -11.87
N ASN A 36 11.39 3.21 -11.78
CA ASN A 36 10.24 2.32 -11.53
C ASN A 36 10.28 1.59 -10.18
N PHE A 37 10.94 2.18 -9.18
CA PHE A 37 10.82 1.70 -7.81
C PHE A 37 9.62 2.35 -7.12
N VAL A 38 8.85 1.56 -6.37
CA VAL A 38 7.78 2.09 -5.52
C VAL A 38 8.38 2.92 -4.40
N THR A 39 8.07 4.21 -4.39
CA THR A 39 8.56 5.18 -3.40
C THR A 39 7.46 5.70 -2.49
N GLY A 40 6.19 5.57 -2.87
CA GLY A 40 5.10 6.04 -2.04
C GLY A 40 3.82 5.20 -2.14
N LEU A 41 3.13 5.07 -1.01
CA LEU A 41 1.77 4.54 -0.92
C LEU A 41 0.87 5.59 -0.27
N GLU A 42 -0.04 6.20 -1.04
CA GLU A 42 -0.68 7.46 -0.62
C GLU A 42 -2.21 7.41 -0.57
N VAL A 43 -2.80 6.58 0.30
CA VAL A 43 -4.24 6.27 0.30
C VAL A 43 -5.01 6.99 1.43
N PRO A 44 -5.13 8.33 1.47
CA PRO A 44 -5.85 8.99 2.55
C PRO A 44 -7.37 8.90 2.37
N GLY A 45 -8.09 8.74 3.49
CA GLY A 45 -9.54 8.95 3.51
C GLY A 45 -10.38 7.94 2.73
N GLN A 46 -9.88 6.73 2.49
CA GLN A 46 -10.57 5.69 1.70
C GLN A 46 -11.33 4.69 2.56
N ASN A 47 -11.54 4.99 3.85
CA ASN A 47 -12.22 4.12 4.79
C ASN A 47 -11.63 2.70 4.84
N LEU A 48 -10.33 2.57 4.56
CA LEU A 48 -9.62 1.30 4.64
C LEU A 48 -9.60 0.85 6.11
N SER A 49 -9.71 -0.44 6.35
CA SER A 49 -9.57 -1.00 7.70
C SER A 49 -8.75 -2.28 7.69
N GLY A 50 -8.38 -2.80 8.87
CA GLY A 50 -7.54 -3.99 9.00
C GLY A 50 -6.16 -3.65 9.54
N LEU A 51 -5.14 -4.39 9.08
CA LEU A 51 -3.78 -4.32 9.60
C LEU A 51 -2.79 -4.04 8.47
N LEU A 52 -1.70 -3.34 8.77
CA LEU A 52 -0.58 -3.19 7.84
C LEU A 52 0.27 -4.47 7.86
N SER A 53 0.50 -5.06 6.69
CA SER A 53 1.28 -6.30 6.56
C SER A 53 2.79 -6.03 6.70
N PRO A 54 3.56 -6.88 7.42
CA PRO A 54 5.03 -6.84 7.41
C PRO A 54 5.67 -6.90 6.02
N SER A 55 4.94 -7.44 5.03
CA SER A 55 5.38 -7.45 3.63
C SER A 55 5.57 -6.06 3.01
N ILE A 56 5.13 -5.00 3.69
CA ILE A 56 5.48 -3.61 3.37
C ILE A 56 7.00 -3.39 3.29
N GLY A 57 7.79 -4.09 4.12
CA GLY A 57 9.25 -4.01 4.11
C GLY A 57 9.90 -4.57 2.85
N ASN A 58 9.16 -5.28 1.99
CA ASN A 58 9.67 -5.68 0.68
C ASN A 58 9.78 -4.49 -0.30
N LEU A 59 9.15 -3.35 0.01
CA LEU A 59 9.28 -2.12 -0.74
C LEU A 59 10.51 -1.36 -0.23
N THR A 60 11.70 -1.81 -0.64
CA THR A 60 12.98 -1.32 -0.10
C THR A 60 13.31 0.13 -0.44
N ASN A 61 12.60 0.73 -1.40
CA ASN A 61 12.76 2.13 -1.81
C ASN A 61 11.58 3.00 -1.35
N LEU A 62 10.75 2.49 -0.44
CA LEU A 62 9.59 3.21 0.07
C LEU A 62 10.06 4.37 0.95
N GLU A 63 9.68 5.59 0.58
CA GLU A 63 10.02 6.82 1.28
C GLU A 63 8.82 7.40 2.02
N THR A 64 7.62 7.22 1.46
CA THR A 64 6.40 7.88 1.95
C THR A 64 5.25 6.90 2.11
N ILE A 65 4.60 6.92 3.28
CA ILE A 65 3.35 6.20 3.55
C ILE A 65 2.32 7.19 4.09
N LEU A 66 1.27 7.46 3.30
CA LEU A 66 0.17 8.33 3.71
C LEU A 66 -1.11 7.50 3.82
N LEU A 67 -1.47 7.13 5.06
CA LEU A 67 -2.65 6.31 5.36
C LEU A 67 -3.65 7.03 6.28
N GLN A 68 -3.51 8.35 6.45
CA GLN A 68 -4.36 9.16 7.33
C GLN A 68 -5.84 9.08 6.95
N ASN A 69 -6.71 9.30 7.92
CA ASN A 69 -8.17 9.26 7.75
C ASN A 69 -8.70 7.91 7.25
N ASN A 70 -8.01 6.81 7.58
CA ASN A 70 -8.52 5.45 7.47
C ASN A 70 -8.76 4.85 8.86
N ASN A 71 -9.37 3.68 8.90
CA ASN A 71 -9.62 2.89 10.10
C ASN A 71 -8.67 1.68 10.20
N ILE A 72 -7.40 1.89 9.85
CA ILE A 72 -6.33 0.89 9.97
C ILE A 72 -5.93 0.81 11.45
N THR A 73 -5.77 -0.41 11.94
CA THR A 73 -5.55 -0.71 13.36
C THR A 73 -4.35 -1.64 13.53
N GLY A 74 -3.99 -1.94 14.78
CA GLY A 74 -2.89 -2.84 15.11
C GLY A 74 -1.54 -2.15 15.17
N LEU A 75 -0.48 -2.96 15.09
CA LEU A 75 0.90 -2.51 15.21
C LEU A 75 1.43 -2.03 13.87
N ILE A 76 2.28 -1.00 13.91
CA ILE A 76 3.13 -0.64 12.77
C ILE A 76 4.19 -1.75 12.65
N PRO A 77 4.34 -2.41 11.48
CA PRO A 77 5.36 -3.42 11.28
C PRO A 77 6.76 -2.85 11.50
N ALA A 78 7.67 -3.66 12.07
CA ALA A 78 9.03 -3.24 12.37
C ALA A 78 9.93 -3.18 11.12
N GLU A 79 9.42 -3.68 9.99
CA GLU A 79 10.07 -3.70 8.69
C GLU A 79 9.94 -2.36 7.93
N ILE A 80 9.28 -1.35 8.52
CA ILE A 80 9.18 0.03 8.02
C ILE A 80 10.24 0.90 8.69
#